data_AF-A0A8F5BZR3-F1
#
_entry.id   AF-A0A8F5BZR3-F1
#
_cell.length_a   1.000
_cell.length_b   1.000
_cell.length_c   1.000
_cell.angle_alpha   90.00
_cell.angle_beta   90.00
_cell.angle_gamma   90.00
#
_symmetry.space_group_name_H-M   'P 1'
#
loop_
_entity.id
_entity.type
_entity.pdbx_description
1 polymer ?
#
loop_
_entity_poly.entity_id
_entity_poly.type
_entity_poly.pdbx_seq_one_letter_code
_entity_poly.pdbx_strand_id
1 'polypeptide(L)'
;MEGDRLSFFKWLGLALLFIGLPTVIAVVLSFSIPYYILHNLTLANTLSTIIPILVSIVSATYFKRYLQSRGLITPFMKRVSITILPDSGQPIDEKYIKSFEARLKFTKGEEYIKQLAMLGMMYLQNAVAYNNKDLYLRAKEYLARAEEAMKGKSVSFETKMLVDNLKSKIETYRYRFGEGKKT
;
A
#
# COMPACT_ATOMS: atom_id res chain seq x y z
N MET A 1 0.36 -9.44 9.54
CA MET A 1 1.18 -8.22 9.55
C MET A 1 0.65 -7.26 10.59
N GLU A 2 1.33 -7.18 11.73
CA GLU A 2 1.07 -6.15 12.73
C GLU A 2 1.70 -4.85 12.24
N GLY A 3 0.91 -4.01 11.57
CA GLY A 3 1.31 -2.62 11.35
C GLY A 3 1.48 -1.96 12.72
N ASP A 4 2.65 -1.39 12.97
CA ASP A 4 2.95 -0.74 14.24
C ASP A 4 2.09 0.52 14.36
N ARG A 5 1.16 0.51 15.32
CA ARG A 5 0.17 1.57 15.44
C ARG A 5 0.89 2.81 15.96
N LEU A 6 0.92 3.87 15.15
CA LEU A 6 1.44 5.14 15.59
C LEU A 6 0.63 5.64 16.78
N SER A 7 1.31 5.91 17.89
CA SER A 7 0.71 6.68 18.98
C SER A 7 0.27 8.05 18.44
N PHE A 8 -0.80 8.60 19.01
CA PHE A 8 -1.34 9.88 18.59
C PHE A 8 -0.26 10.97 18.54
N PHE A 9 0.61 11.05 19.55
CA PHE A 9 1.69 12.02 19.61
C PHE A 9 2.75 11.82 18.54
N LYS A 10 3.13 10.57 18.21
CA LYS A 10 4.06 10.31 17.11
C LYS A 10 3.44 10.65 15.75
N TRP A 11 2.16 10.33 15.57
CA TRP A 11 1.43 10.69 14.35
C TRP A 11 1.31 12.21 14.21
N LEU A 12 0.96 12.92 15.30
CA LEU A 12 0.84 14.37 15.34
C LEU A 12 2.18 15.04 15.04
N GLY A 13 3.28 14.55 15.62
CA GLY A 13 4.63 15.04 15.33
C GLY A 13 5.00 14.89 13.85
N LEU A 14 4.71 13.73 13.25
CA LEU A 14 4.94 13.52 11.82
C LEU A 14 4.01 14.39 10.95
N ALA A 15 2.75 14.56 11.32
CA ALA A 15 1.81 15.42 10.59
C ALA A 15 2.26 16.89 10.65
N LEU A 16 2.73 17.36 11.80
CA LEU A 16 3.30 18.69 11.95
C LEU A 16 4.56 18.85 11.10
N LEU A 17 5.45 17.85 11.08
CA LEU A 17 6.67 17.89 10.28
C LEU A 17 6.38 17.92 8.77
N PHE A 18 5.48 17.06 8.30
CA PHE A 18 5.22 16.89 6.86
C PHE A 18 4.20 17.89 6.30
N ILE A 19 3.24 18.35 7.11
CA ILE A 19 2.14 19.22 6.68
C ILE A 19 2.25 20.59 7.32
N GLY A 20 2.34 20.63 8.65
CA GLY A 20 2.34 21.89 9.40
C GLY A 20 3.49 22.81 9.01
N LEU A 21 4.72 22.32 9.10
CA LEU A 21 5.93 23.11 8.87
C LEU A 21 6.03 23.64 7.43
N PRO A 22 5.81 22.84 6.37
CA PRO A 22 5.77 23.37 5.00
C PRO A 22 4.65 24.38 4.77
N THR A 23 3.48 24.17 5.38
CA THR A 23 2.35 25.09 5.24
C THR A 23 2.65 26.43 5.91
N VAL A 24 3.21 26.43 7.12
CA VAL A 24 3.58 27.67 7.82
C VAL A 24 4.65 28.45 7.05
N ILE A 25 5.68 27.76 6.54
CA ILE A 25 6.70 28.39 5.69
C ILE A 25 6.05 29.01 4.45
N ALA A 26 5.15 28.27 3.80
CA ALA A 26 4.42 28.76 2.64
C ALA A 26 3.59 30.00 2.97
N VAL A 27 2.87 30.04 4.10
CA VAL A 27 2.10 31.22 4.53
C VAL A 27 3.00 32.44 4.65
N VAL A 28 4.14 32.33 5.34
CA VAL A 28 5.06 33.46 5.58
C VAL A 28 5.67 33.98 4.26
N LEU A 29 6.05 33.08 3.36
CA LEU A 29 6.74 33.43 2.12
C LEU A 29 5.80 33.83 0.98
N SER A 30 4.58 33.30 0.95
CA SER A 30 3.63 33.43 -0.17
C SER A 30 3.09 34.84 -0.37
N PHE A 31 3.12 35.70 0.65
CA PHE A 31 2.82 37.12 0.50
C PHE A 31 4.08 37.94 0.20
N SER A 32 5.13 37.73 1.01
CA SER A 32 6.34 38.55 1.01
C SER A 32 7.08 38.50 -0.31
N ILE A 33 7.25 37.31 -0.90
CA ILE A 33 7.99 37.13 -2.15
C ILE A 33 7.24 37.75 -3.34
N PRO A 34 5.95 37.43 -3.60
CA PRO A 34 5.23 38.04 -4.71
C PRO A 34 5.05 39.55 -4.56
N TYR A 35 4.84 40.06 -3.34
CA TYR A 35 4.74 41.49 -3.11
C TYR A 35 6.05 42.22 -3.45
N TYR A 36 7.18 41.66 -3.05
CA TYR A 36 8.50 42.25 -3.31
C TYR A 36 8.90 42.20 -4.79
N ILE A 37 8.56 41.12 -5.51
CA ILE A 37 8.96 40.94 -6.92
C ILE A 37 7.99 41.63 -7.88
N LEU A 38 6.69 41.49 -7.64
CA LEU A 38 5.65 41.89 -8.60
C LEU A 38 5.13 43.29 -8.31
N HIS A 39 5.45 43.86 -7.15
CA HIS A 39 4.97 45.15 -6.66
C HIS A 39 3.45 45.33 -6.79
N ASN A 40 2.70 44.22 -6.77
CA ASN A 40 1.26 44.18 -6.99
C ASN A 40 0.59 43.56 -5.78
N LEU A 41 -0.09 44.39 -4.99
CA LEU A 41 -0.75 43.99 -3.75
C LEU A 41 -1.88 42.99 -4.00
N THR A 42 -2.67 43.18 -5.05
CA THR A 42 -3.80 42.31 -5.39
C THR A 42 -3.31 40.91 -5.73
N LEU A 43 -2.31 40.81 -6.60
CA LEU A 43 -1.73 39.53 -7.01
C LEU A 43 -1.02 38.82 -5.85
N ALA A 44 -0.31 39.57 -5.01
CA ALA A 44 0.33 39.03 -3.81
C ALA A 44 -0.67 38.45 -2.80
N ASN A 45 -1.81 39.13 -2.58
CA ASN A 45 -2.87 38.60 -1.72
C ASN A 45 -3.49 37.31 -2.28
N THR A 46 -3.75 37.27 -3.59
CA THR A 46 -4.28 36.07 -4.23
C THR A 46 -3.31 34.89 -4.10
N LEU A 47 -2.02 35.10 -4.37
CA LEU A 47 -0.99 34.08 -4.24
C LEU A 47 -0.74 33.66 -2.79
N SER A 48 -0.85 34.60 -1.85
CA SER A 48 -0.73 34.32 -0.41
C SER A 48 -1.78 33.35 0.10
N THR A 49 -2.93 33.28 -0.58
CA THR A 49 -4.00 32.34 -0.24
C THR A 49 -3.82 31.01 -0.98
N ILE A 50 -3.49 31.05 -2.27
CA ILE A 50 -3.41 29.85 -3.12
C ILE A 50 -2.21 28.97 -2.78
N ILE A 51 -1.02 29.57 -2.58
CA ILE A 51 0.23 28.83 -2.40
C ILE A 51 0.17 27.94 -1.14
N PRO A 52 -0.24 28.43 0.05
CA PRO A 52 -0.34 27.57 1.22
C PRO A 52 -1.31 26.41 1.05
N ILE A 53 -2.46 26.63 0.40
CA ILE A 53 -3.46 25.59 0.13
C ILE A 53 -2.84 24.47 -0.72
N LEU A 54 -2.16 24.82 -1.81
CA LEU A 54 -1.50 23.86 -2.69
C LEU A 54 -0.40 23.09 -1.95
N VAL A 55 0.42 23.79 -1.17
CA VAL A 55 1.48 23.18 -0.34
C VAL A 55 0.88 22.19 0.65
N SER A 56 -0.21 22.55 1.35
CA SER A 56 -0.90 21.65 2.28
C SER A 56 -1.42 20.38 1.57
N ILE A 57 -2.01 20.50 0.38
CA ILE A 57 -2.53 19.36 -0.39
C ILE A 57 -1.39 18.42 -0.81
N VAL A 58 -0.31 18.99 -1.35
CA VAL A 58 0.87 18.22 -1.79
C VAL A 58 1.51 17.53 -0.58
N SER A 59 1.75 18.26 0.50
CA SER A 59 2.27 17.74 1.76
C SER A 59 1.43 16.60 2.33
N ALA A 60 0.09 16.75 2.36
CA ALA A 60 -0.81 15.69 2.82
C ALA A 60 -0.71 14.44 1.94
N THR A 61 -0.56 14.62 0.62
CA THR A 61 -0.37 13.51 -0.32
C THR A 61 0.94 12.77 -0.07
N TYR A 62 2.04 13.50 0.14
CA TYR A 62 3.33 12.91 0.50
C TYR A 62 3.30 12.22 1.86
N PHE A 63 2.66 12.83 2.87
CA PHE A 63 2.50 12.24 4.19
C PHE A 63 1.73 10.92 4.13
N LYS A 64 0.63 10.87 3.37
CA LYS A 64 -0.12 9.63 3.13
C LYS A 64 0.74 8.55 2.48
N ARG A 65 1.52 8.90 1.46
CA ARG A 65 2.44 7.97 0.79
C ARG A 65 3.55 7.48 1.74
N TYR A 66 4.08 8.35 2.58
CA TYR A 66 5.08 8.03 3.60
C TYR A 66 4.54 7.01 4.61
N LEU A 67 3.32 7.23 5.12
CA LEU A 67 2.68 6.29 6.04
C LEU A 67 2.47 4.91 5.38
N GLN A 68 2.02 4.89 4.12
CA GLN A 68 1.81 3.66 3.36
C GLN A 68 3.10 2.89 3.10
N SER A 69 4.20 3.57 2.73
CA SER A 69 5.48 2.92 2.42
C SER A 69 6.16 2.32 3.66
N ARG A 70 5.87 2.86 4.84
CA ARG A 70 6.38 2.38 6.12
C ARG A 70 5.44 1.39 6.82
N GLY A 71 4.30 1.03 6.20
CA GLY A 71 3.31 0.15 6.82
C GLY A 71 2.65 0.74 8.08
N LEU A 72 2.72 2.07 8.26
CA LEU A 72 2.27 2.78 9.45
C LEU A 72 0.77 3.01 9.39
N ILE A 73 0.06 2.56 10.43
CA ILE A 73 -1.39 2.71 10.54
C ILE A 73 -1.68 3.95 11.39
N THR A 74 -2.45 4.89 10.85
CA THR A 74 -2.84 6.08 11.61
C THR A 74 -3.73 5.69 12.79
N PRO A 75 -3.71 6.47 13.89
CA PRO A 75 -4.57 6.18 15.05
C PRO A 75 -6.07 6.16 14.72
N PHE A 76 -6.46 6.79 13.60
CA PHE A 76 -7.83 6.90 13.09
C PHE A 76 -8.23 5.82 12.08
N MET A 77 -7.30 5.00 11.58
CA MET A 77 -7.62 3.90 10.67
C MET A 77 -8.14 2.68 11.47
N LYS A 78 -9.36 2.22 11.14
CA LYS A 78 -9.88 0.95 11.69
C LYS A 78 -9.01 -0.21 11.20
N ARG A 79 -8.56 -1.06 12.12
CA ARG A 79 -7.82 -2.29 11.83
C ARG A 79 -8.78 -3.27 11.15
N VAL A 80 -8.69 -3.42 9.83
CA VAL A 80 -9.39 -4.51 9.14
C VAL A 80 -8.47 -5.72 9.20
N SER A 81 -8.63 -6.55 10.22
CA SER A 81 -7.99 -7.87 10.27
C SER A 81 -8.74 -8.78 9.31
N ILE A 82 -8.20 -8.97 8.12
CA ILE A 82 -8.77 -9.93 7.16
C ILE A 82 -8.09 -11.27 7.41
N THR A 83 -8.90 -12.26 7.72
CA THR A 83 -8.48 -13.65 7.77
C THR A 83 -8.22 -14.11 6.34
N ILE A 84 -6.94 -14.19 5.96
CA ILE A 84 -6.52 -14.72 4.67
C ILE A 84 -6.54 -16.24 4.78
N LEU A 85 -7.65 -16.85 4.41
CA LEU A 85 -7.85 -18.28 4.42
C LEU A 85 -8.61 -18.66 3.14
N PRO A 86 -7.93 -19.19 2.10
CA PRO A 86 -8.57 -19.55 0.84
C PRO A 86 -9.74 -20.52 1.03
N ASP A 87 -9.65 -21.36 2.05
CA ASP A 87 -10.65 -22.38 2.38
C ASP A 87 -11.88 -21.81 3.12
N SER A 88 -11.83 -20.55 3.58
CA SER A 88 -12.96 -19.93 4.29
C SER A 88 -14.18 -19.68 3.41
N GLY A 89 -14.01 -19.65 2.09
CA GLY A 89 -15.06 -19.26 1.14
C GLY A 89 -15.52 -17.81 1.25
N GLN A 90 -14.96 -17.02 2.17
CA GLN A 90 -15.29 -15.61 2.33
C GLN A 90 -14.45 -14.76 1.38
N PRO A 91 -15.06 -13.97 0.49
CA PRO A 91 -14.32 -13.09 -0.39
C PRO A 91 -13.75 -11.88 0.38
N ILE A 92 -12.63 -11.37 -0.15
CA ILE A 92 -11.97 -10.14 0.28
C ILE A 92 -12.42 -9.01 -0.63
N ASP A 93 -12.75 -7.86 -0.04
CA ASP A 93 -13.14 -6.64 -0.77
C ASP A 93 -12.04 -6.23 -1.76
N GLU A 94 -12.42 -6.01 -3.02
CA GLU A 94 -11.53 -5.58 -4.09
C GLU A 94 -10.84 -4.24 -3.77
N LYS A 95 -11.52 -3.32 -3.07
CA LYS A 95 -10.92 -2.05 -2.62
C LYS A 95 -9.72 -2.30 -1.72
N TYR A 96 -9.80 -3.34 -0.89
CA TYR A 96 -8.72 -3.74 -0.01
C TYR A 96 -7.54 -4.33 -0.80
N ILE A 97 -7.80 -5.24 -1.75
CA ILE A 97 -6.76 -5.81 -2.62
C ILE A 97 -6.04 -4.71 -3.40
N LYS A 98 -6.77 -3.79 -4.02
CA LYS A 98 -6.19 -2.63 -4.73
C LYS A 98 -5.31 -1.76 -3.84
N SER A 99 -5.66 -1.61 -2.56
CA SER A 99 -4.82 -0.89 -1.60
C SER A 99 -3.50 -1.61 -1.28
N PHE A 100 -3.49 -2.95 -1.33
CA PHE A 100 -2.29 -3.76 -1.18
C PHE A 100 -1.41 -3.68 -2.42
N GLU A 101 -2.00 -3.74 -3.62
CA GLU A 101 -1.27 -3.55 -4.89
C GLU A 101 -0.62 -2.17 -4.98
N ALA A 102 -1.32 -1.12 -4.55
CA ALA A 102 -0.77 0.22 -4.52
C ALA A 102 0.44 0.32 -3.57
N ARG A 103 0.41 -0.39 -2.43
CA ARG A 103 1.53 -0.46 -1.48
C ARG A 103 2.73 -1.19 -2.05
N LEU A 104 2.51 -2.23 -2.83
CA LEU A 104 3.57 -3.05 -3.45
C LEU A 104 4.60 -2.20 -4.23
N LYS A 105 4.18 -1.08 -4.84
CA LYS A 105 5.07 -0.15 -5.59
C LYS A 105 6.16 0.50 -4.73
N PHE A 106 5.96 0.55 -3.41
CA PHE A 106 6.87 1.20 -2.47
C PHE A 106 7.69 0.20 -1.66
N THR A 107 7.32 -1.08 -1.72
CA THR A 107 7.90 -2.14 -0.93
C THR A 107 9.16 -2.69 -1.61
N LYS A 108 10.25 -2.88 -0.85
CA LYS A 108 11.53 -3.39 -1.36
C LYS A 108 12.05 -4.54 -0.49
N GLY A 109 13.01 -5.28 -1.04
CA GLY A 109 13.70 -6.34 -0.31
C GLY A 109 12.78 -7.52 0.02
N GLU A 110 12.95 -8.06 1.21
CA GLU A 110 12.20 -9.23 1.68
C GLU A 110 10.70 -8.94 1.90
N GLU A 111 10.38 -7.76 2.38
CA GLU A 111 9.00 -7.32 2.60
C GLU A 111 8.19 -7.30 1.29
N TYR A 112 8.86 -7.06 0.15
CA TYR A 112 8.22 -7.13 -1.17
C TYR A 112 7.76 -8.56 -1.49
N ILE A 113 8.58 -9.55 -1.13
CA ILE A 113 8.28 -10.98 -1.33
C ILE A 113 7.10 -11.39 -0.44
N LYS A 114 7.10 -10.98 0.84
CA LYS A 114 5.98 -11.22 1.76
C LYS A 114 4.67 -10.66 1.21
N GLN A 115 4.69 -9.43 0.70
CA GLN A 115 3.48 -8.80 0.13
C GLN A 115 3.00 -9.44 -1.17
N LEU A 116 3.91 -9.90 -2.03
CA LEU A 116 3.53 -10.69 -3.22
C LEU A 116 2.82 -11.98 -2.81
N ALA A 117 3.36 -12.72 -1.83
CA ALA A 117 2.74 -13.95 -1.34
C ALA A 117 1.34 -13.68 -0.73
N MET A 118 1.20 -12.60 0.05
CA MET A 118 -0.09 -12.21 0.62
C MET A 118 -1.11 -11.82 -0.46
N LEU A 119 -0.71 -11.05 -1.47
CA LEU A 119 -1.57 -10.71 -2.62
C LEU A 119 -2.01 -11.97 -3.38
N GLY A 120 -1.08 -12.89 -3.63
CA GLY A 120 -1.40 -14.18 -4.24
C GLY A 120 -2.45 -14.97 -3.45
N MET A 121 -2.31 -15.02 -2.12
CA MET A 121 -3.30 -15.67 -1.25
C MET A 121 -4.66 -14.98 -1.25
N MET A 122 -4.71 -13.64 -1.29
CA MET A 122 -5.97 -12.89 -1.37
C MET A 122 -6.69 -13.14 -2.70
N TYR A 123 -5.95 -13.14 -3.81
CA TYR A 123 -6.49 -13.45 -5.12
C TYR A 123 -6.97 -14.90 -5.20
N LEU A 124 -6.24 -15.85 -4.62
CA LEU A 124 -6.64 -17.25 -4.53
C LEU A 124 -7.93 -17.42 -3.72
N GLN A 125 -8.05 -16.74 -2.58
CA GLN A 125 -9.27 -16.77 -1.77
C GLN A 125 -10.48 -16.24 -2.54
N ASN A 126 -10.34 -15.14 -3.27
CA ASN A 126 -11.41 -14.63 -4.12
C ASN A 126 -11.71 -15.56 -5.31
N ALA A 127 -10.69 -16.20 -5.88
CA ALA A 127 -10.87 -17.20 -6.92
C ALA A 127 -11.73 -18.37 -6.44
N VAL A 128 -11.46 -18.87 -5.23
CA VAL A 128 -12.23 -19.95 -4.59
C VAL A 128 -13.65 -19.50 -4.24
N ALA A 129 -13.81 -18.31 -3.66
CA ALA A 129 -15.11 -17.76 -3.27
C ALA A 129 -16.04 -17.52 -4.47
N TYR A 130 -15.50 -16.98 -5.57
CA TYR A 130 -16.27 -16.65 -6.77
C TYR A 130 -16.20 -17.71 -7.88
N ASN A 131 -15.49 -18.82 -7.64
CA ASN A 131 -15.18 -19.82 -8.65
C ASN A 131 -14.62 -19.20 -9.97
N ASN A 132 -13.71 -18.23 -9.83
CA ASN A 132 -13.21 -17.42 -10.94
C ASN A 132 -11.77 -17.79 -11.32
N LYS A 133 -11.58 -18.29 -12.55
CA LYS A 133 -10.28 -18.72 -13.08
C LYS A 133 -9.29 -17.58 -13.28
N ASP A 134 -9.74 -16.38 -13.65
CA ASP A 134 -8.85 -15.24 -13.88
C ASP A 134 -8.18 -14.78 -12.58
N LEU A 135 -8.92 -14.81 -11.47
CA LEU A 135 -8.36 -14.51 -10.14
C LEU A 135 -7.36 -15.60 -9.70
N TYR A 136 -7.59 -16.86 -10.06
CA TYR A 136 -6.64 -17.95 -9.84
C TYR A 136 -5.36 -17.75 -10.66
N LEU A 137 -5.47 -17.35 -11.93
CA LEU A 137 -4.30 -17.03 -12.77
C LEU A 137 -3.51 -15.85 -12.20
N ARG A 138 -4.18 -14.80 -11.72
CA ARG A 138 -3.51 -13.69 -11.01
C ARG A 138 -2.77 -14.18 -9.77
N ALA A 139 -3.36 -15.07 -8.98
CA ALA A 139 -2.66 -15.64 -7.82
C ALA A 139 -1.36 -16.35 -8.22
N LYS A 140 -1.35 -17.07 -9.34
CA LYS A 140 -0.14 -17.69 -9.91
C LYS A 140 0.88 -16.68 -10.39
N GLU A 141 0.45 -15.59 -11.01
CA GLU A 141 1.35 -14.50 -11.42
C GLU A 141 2.06 -13.88 -10.21
N TYR A 142 1.34 -13.66 -9.11
CA TYR A 142 1.94 -13.17 -7.86
C TYR A 142 2.92 -14.18 -7.25
N LEU A 143 2.61 -15.48 -7.29
CA LEU A 143 3.53 -16.54 -6.88
C LEU A 143 4.81 -16.51 -7.72
N ALA A 144 4.70 -16.47 -9.05
CA ALA A 144 5.86 -16.47 -9.95
C ALA A 144 6.77 -15.27 -9.69
N ARG A 145 6.19 -14.08 -9.49
CA ARG A 145 6.93 -12.87 -9.11
C ARG A 145 7.61 -12.99 -7.74
N ALA A 146 6.99 -13.70 -6.79
CA ALA A 146 7.58 -13.91 -5.47
C ALA A 146 8.78 -14.87 -5.56
N GLU A 147 8.64 -15.99 -6.28
CA GLU A 147 9.72 -16.95 -6.52
C GLU A 147 10.88 -16.28 -7.29
N GLU A 148 10.60 -15.46 -8.29
CA GLU A 148 11.61 -14.69 -9.02
C GLU A 148 12.34 -13.70 -8.09
N ALA A 149 11.61 -12.97 -7.25
CA ALA A 149 12.20 -12.02 -6.31
C ALA A 149 13.05 -12.69 -5.21
N MET A 150 12.82 -13.98 -4.94
CA MET A 150 13.63 -14.81 -4.03
C MET A 150 14.93 -15.33 -4.68
N LYS A 151 14.99 -15.48 -6.01
CA LYS A 151 16.17 -16.02 -6.70
C LYS A 151 17.39 -15.14 -6.43
N GLY A 152 18.47 -15.75 -5.93
CA GLY A 152 19.75 -15.08 -5.68
C GLY A 152 19.78 -14.16 -4.45
N LYS A 153 18.78 -14.20 -3.57
CA LYS A 153 18.76 -13.45 -2.30
C LYS A 153 18.70 -14.40 -1.11
N SER A 154 19.38 -14.03 -0.02
CA SER A 154 19.13 -14.64 1.29
C SER A 154 17.79 -14.12 1.80
N VAL A 155 16.83 -15.01 1.98
CA VAL A 155 15.46 -14.71 2.42
C VAL A 155 15.21 -15.47 3.72
N SER A 156 14.53 -14.87 4.70
CA SER A 156 14.25 -15.55 5.96
C SER A 156 13.35 -16.78 5.75
N PHE A 157 13.45 -17.70 6.70
CA PHE A 157 12.63 -18.91 6.75
C PHE A 157 11.12 -18.60 6.74
N GLU A 158 10.70 -17.55 7.46
CA GLU A 158 9.30 -17.12 7.52
C GLU A 158 8.76 -16.73 6.14
N THR A 159 9.50 -15.91 5.40
CA THR A 159 9.09 -15.49 4.05
C THR A 159 9.06 -16.67 3.08
N LYS A 160 10.03 -17.59 3.19
CA LYS A 160 10.04 -18.81 2.40
C LYS A 160 8.80 -19.68 2.66
N MET A 161 8.44 -19.88 3.93
CA MET A 161 7.20 -20.59 4.29
C MET A 161 5.94 -19.92 3.73
N LEU A 162 5.87 -18.59 3.69
CA LEU A 162 4.72 -17.90 3.10
C LEU A 162 4.56 -18.19 1.61
N VAL A 163 5.67 -18.18 0.87
CA VAL A 163 5.68 -18.48 -0.58
C VAL A 163 5.36 -19.95 -0.82
N ASP A 164 5.97 -20.86 -0.04
CA ASP A 164 5.72 -22.30 -0.13
C ASP A 164 4.27 -22.65 0.22
N ASN A 165 3.68 -21.97 1.21
CA ASN A 165 2.27 -22.12 1.56
C ASN A 165 1.34 -21.67 0.42
N LEU A 166 1.61 -20.51 -0.19
CA LEU A 166 0.85 -20.06 -1.37
C LEU A 166 0.95 -21.08 -2.52
N LYS A 167 2.16 -21.58 -2.79
CA LYS A 167 2.40 -22.61 -3.81
C LYS A 167 1.59 -23.88 -3.56
N SER A 168 1.63 -24.39 -2.33
CA SER A 168 0.87 -25.57 -1.90
C SER A 168 -0.64 -25.36 -2.08
N LYS A 169 -1.17 -24.19 -1.68
CA LYS A 169 -2.59 -23.85 -1.84
C LYS A 169 -2.99 -23.71 -3.30
N ILE A 170 -2.18 -23.09 -4.16
CA ILE A 170 -2.43 -23.03 -5.60
C ILE A 170 -2.53 -24.44 -6.19
N GLU A 171 -1.60 -25.33 -5.85
CA GLU A 171 -1.62 -26.71 -6.36
C GLU A 171 -2.87 -27.47 -5.89
N THR A 172 -3.30 -27.26 -4.64
CA THR A 172 -4.54 -27.83 -4.10
C THR A 172 -5.76 -27.50 -4.96
N TYR A 173 -5.82 -26.27 -5.50
CA TYR A 173 -6.95 -25.80 -6.31
C TYR A 173 -6.75 -25.98 -7.83
N ARG A 174 -5.64 -26.56 -8.26
CA ARG A 174 -5.29 -26.72 -9.68
C ARG A 174 -6.37 -27.43 -10.50
N TYR A 175 -6.91 -28.53 -9.99
CA TYR A 175 -7.97 -29.30 -10.67
C TYR A 175 -9.27 -28.51 -10.79
N ARG A 176 -9.63 -27.74 -9.76
CA ARG A 176 -10.86 -26.94 -9.72
C ARG A 176 -10.91 -25.90 -10.83
N PHE A 177 -9.78 -25.34 -11.22
CA PHE A 177 -9.68 -24.34 -12.28
C PHE A 177 -9.23 -24.89 -13.64
N GLY A 178 -9.28 -26.22 -13.80
CA GLY A 178 -9.08 -26.90 -15.09
C GLY A 178 -7.62 -27.01 -15.54
N GLU A 179 -6.67 -27.01 -14.60
CA GLU A 179 -5.23 -27.24 -14.89
C GLU A 179 -4.78 -28.68 -14.61
N GLY A 180 -5.71 -29.58 -14.27
CA GLY A 180 -5.49 -31.02 -14.27
C GLY A 180 -5.52 -31.53 -15.71
N LYS A 181 -4.51 -32.33 -16.11
CA LYS A 181 -4.53 -33.04 -17.39
C LYS A 181 -5.84 -33.82 -17.51
N LYS A 182 -6.58 -33.62 -18.60
CA LYS A 182 -7.43 -34.68 -19.15
C LYS A 182 -6.46 -35.79 -19.57
N THR A 183 -6.35 -36.83 -18.75
CA THR A 183 -5.85 -38.14 -19.20
C THR A 183 -6.78 -38.71 -20.25
#